data_AF-A0A7R8WCI8-F1
#
_entry.id   AF-A0A7R8WCI8-F1
#
_cell.length_a   1.000
_cell.length_b   1.000
_cell.length_c   1.000
_cell.angle_alpha   90.00
_cell.angle_beta   90.00
_cell.angle_gamma   90.00
#
_symmetry.space_group_name_H-M   'P 1'
#
loop_
_entity.id
_entity.type
_entity.pdbx_description
1 polymer ?
#
loop_
_entity_poly.entity_id
_entity_poly.type
_entity_poly.pdbx_seq_one_letter_code
_entity_poly.pdbx_strand_id
1 'polypeptide(L)'
;MNDITHKVKTARQAIAIGAVFCNEESIEKIKSGNLPKGEPFQVCKSAAMLAAKQTANLIPHCHPVPIDALSVKHFLFDDPLLKDYTTHTQTGVYFVVEAKSIGRTGIEMEALTATSLACLTLYDLLKPLGKKDLSMGDIRLLEKRGGKSDKPNYPAKLRQAVIISNSAHDQGEEKINALFSDISALLEKNKISVLDQCIVHSDEELNASLDRFVSDEVPLILISGKTSTQSDWITDLEARMDRKLDGFVHAMYQYGLERNPLAANSNLTAGVVQKSLSFRSKRGAVCHFTKDISPLNGLAMISYQEALDLILAKALQWGEETLPLEQAIGRFLAQDLISDRDYPPFNRAAMDGFALRAEDKRSEYQIKESVFPGQAAQEKIGKGEAYRIMTGAAVPIAANCVIQKEVCQHRNIDRFQLEHGNAFFYIGQSHMLGRTYNYSTAYRQLLHNRQ
;
A
#
# COMPACT_ATOMS: atom_id res chain seq x y z
N MET A 1 -21.55 -20.67 18.04
CA MET A 1 -20.86 -19.94 16.95
C MET A 1 -20.31 -18.64 17.50
N ASN A 2 -19.04 -18.30 17.27
CA ASN A 2 -18.43 -17.09 17.84
C ASN A 2 -18.90 -15.83 17.10
N ASP A 3 -19.16 -14.73 17.80
CA ASP A 3 -19.49 -13.46 17.13
C ASP A 3 -18.25 -12.88 16.41
N ILE A 4 -18.37 -12.72 15.09
CA ILE A 4 -17.34 -12.17 14.22
C ILE A 4 -17.77 -10.86 13.56
N THR A 5 -18.91 -10.27 13.95
CA THR A 5 -19.48 -9.04 13.36
C THR A 5 -18.53 -7.85 13.43
N HIS A 6 -17.71 -7.80 14.49
CA HIS A 6 -16.72 -6.74 14.69
C HIS A 6 -15.46 -6.87 13.82
N LYS A 7 -15.19 -8.06 13.24
CA LYS A 7 -13.98 -8.31 12.43
C LYS A 7 -14.12 -7.72 11.03
N VAL A 8 -13.00 -7.24 10.47
CA VAL A 8 -12.92 -6.77 9.08
C VAL A 8 -12.75 -7.95 8.11
N LYS A 9 -13.33 -7.82 6.90
CA LYS A 9 -13.10 -8.77 5.81
C LYS A 9 -11.67 -8.64 5.28
N THR A 10 -10.97 -9.76 5.17
CA THR A 10 -9.58 -9.82 4.71
C THR A 10 -9.41 -11.02 3.79
N ALA A 11 -8.40 -11.01 2.94
CA ALA A 11 -8.02 -12.20 2.17
C ALA A 11 -7.63 -13.32 3.14
N ARG A 12 -8.14 -14.52 2.88
CA ARG A 12 -7.92 -15.75 3.63
C ARG A 12 -7.54 -16.86 2.68
N GLN A 13 -6.62 -17.71 3.12
CA GLN A 13 -6.19 -18.88 2.39
C GLN A 13 -6.00 -20.03 3.36
N ALA A 14 -6.37 -21.23 2.92
CA ALA A 14 -6.08 -22.47 3.62
C ALA A 14 -5.67 -23.54 2.61
N ILE A 15 -4.63 -24.31 2.94
CA ILE A 15 -4.20 -25.47 2.18
C ILE A 15 -4.30 -26.69 3.10
N ALA A 16 -5.05 -27.70 2.68
CA ALA A 16 -5.19 -28.97 3.38
C ALA A 16 -4.69 -30.11 2.50
N ILE A 17 -4.17 -31.15 3.15
CA ILE A 17 -3.79 -32.42 2.53
C ILE A 17 -4.56 -33.55 3.18
N GLY A 18 -4.80 -34.62 2.44
CA GLY A 18 -5.32 -35.90 2.94
C GLY A 18 -4.96 -37.01 1.97
N ALA A 19 -4.98 -38.26 2.43
CA ALA A 19 -4.58 -39.41 1.65
C ALA A 19 -5.58 -40.56 1.74
N VAL A 20 -5.63 -41.36 0.67
CA VAL A 20 -6.20 -42.71 0.67
C VAL A 20 -5.07 -43.68 0.38
N PHE A 21 -4.72 -44.49 1.38
CA PHE A 21 -3.69 -45.52 1.27
C PHE A 21 -4.29 -46.78 0.68
N CYS A 22 -3.54 -47.40 -0.23
CA CYS A 22 -3.94 -48.63 -0.93
C CYS A 22 -2.71 -49.44 -1.34
N ASN A 23 -2.93 -50.69 -1.76
CA ASN A 23 -1.88 -51.55 -2.29
C ASN A 23 -1.41 -51.11 -3.69
N GLU A 24 -0.23 -51.59 -4.10
CA GLU A 24 0.36 -51.25 -5.40
C GLU A 24 -0.52 -51.68 -6.59
N GLU A 25 -1.21 -52.81 -6.48
CA GLU A 25 -2.14 -53.29 -7.51
C GLU A 25 -3.26 -52.25 -7.78
N SER A 26 -3.76 -51.59 -6.73
CA SER A 26 -4.75 -50.53 -6.88
C SER A 26 -4.16 -49.31 -7.58
N ILE A 27 -2.90 -48.94 -7.28
CA ILE A 27 -2.21 -47.85 -7.95
C ILE A 27 -1.99 -48.17 -9.45
N GLU A 28 -1.62 -49.40 -9.79
CA GLU A 28 -1.46 -49.82 -11.20
C GLU A 28 -2.78 -49.74 -11.97
N LYS A 29 -3.89 -50.15 -11.36
CA LYS A 29 -5.24 -50.01 -11.95
C LYS A 29 -5.64 -48.55 -12.13
N ILE A 30 -5.29 -47.68 -11.18
CA ILE A 30 -5.50 -46.24 -11.29
C ILE A 30 -4.66 -45.66 -12.46
N LYS A 31 -3.36 -46.01 -12.54
CA LYS A 31 -2.45 -45.54 -13.60
C LYS A 31 -2.88 -45.99 -14.99
N SER A 32 -3.39 -47.22 -15.11
CA SER A 32 -3.89 -47.78 -16.37
C SER A 32 -5.30 -47.32 -16.74
N GLY A 33 -6.00 -46.61 -15.84
CA GLY A 33 -7.40 -46.20 -16.03
C GLY A 33 -8.40 -47.36 -16.01
N ASN A 34 -7.96 -48.57 -15.65
CA ASN A 34 -8.78 -49.79 -15.67
C ASN A 34 -9.52 -49.98 -14.32
N LEU A 35 -10.39 -49.04 -14.01
CA LEU A 35 -11.19 -49.04 -12.78
C LEU A 35 -12.65 -49.46 -13.07
N PRO A 36 -13.28 -50.30 -12.21
CA PRO A 36 -14.65 -50.77 -12.43
C PRO A 36 -15.70 -49.67 -12.57
N LYS A 37 -15.42 -48.49 -12.00
CA LYS A 37 -16.32 -47.34 -11.95
C LYS A 37 -15.83 -46.14 -12.78
N GLY A 38 -14.83 -46.33 -13.65
CA GLY A 38 -14.27 -45.28 -14.50
C GLY A 38 -13.26 -44.37 -13.80
N GLU A 39 -12.96 -43.23 -14.44
CA GLU A 39 -11.96 -42.26 -13.98
C GLU A 39 -12.38 -41.62 -12.64
N PRO A 40 -11.56 -41.74 -11.57
CA PRO A 40 -12.01 -41.39 -10.22
C PRO A 40 -11.79 -39.93 -9.87
N PHE A 41 -10.78 -39.27 -10.43
CA PHE A 41 -10.31 -37.98 -9.92
C PHE A 41 -11.25 -36.84 -10.25
N GLN A 42 -11.93 -36.84 -11.40
CA GLN A 42 -12.93 -35.81 -11.71
C GLN A 42 -14.16 -35.91 -10.79
N VAL A 43 -14.56 -37.13 -10.43
CA VAL A 43 -15.64 -37.37 -9.47
C VAL A 43 -15.22 -36.90 -8.07
N CYS A 44 -13.99 -37.22 -7.64
CA CYS A 44 -13.44 -36.76 -6.37
C CYS A 44 -13.33 -35.23 -6.29
N LYS A 45 -12.87 -34.57 -7.37
CA LYS A 45 -12.81 -33.10 -7.47
C LYS A 45 -14.20 -32.47 -7.36
N SER A 46 -15.19 -33.04 -8.05
CA SER A 46 -16.58 -32.56 -8.00
C SER A 46 -17.16 -32.71 -6.60
N ALA A 47 -16.93 -33.85 -5.95
CA ALA A 47 -17.34 -34.07 -4.57
C ALA A 47 -16.67 -33.07 -3.62
N ALA A 48 -15.36 -32.85 -3.73
CA ALA A 48 -14.63 -31.86 -2.92
C ALA A 48 -15.20 -30.44 -3.07
N MET A 49 -15.52 -30.01 -4.30
CA MET A 49 -16.14 -28.71 -4.56
C MET A 49 -17.51 -28.55 -3.90
N LEU A 50 -18.34 -29.61 -3.93
CA LEU A 50 -19.63 -29.63 -3.25
C LEU A 50 -19.45 -29.61 -1.74
N ALA A 51 -18.54 -30.43 -1.20
CA ALA A 51 -18.23 -30.48 0.23
C ALA A 51 -17.81 -29.11 0.77
N ALA A 52 -16.88 -28.43 0.08
CA ALA A 52 -16.39 -27.12 0.48
C ALA A 52 -17.57 -26.15 0.68
N LYS A 53 -18.50 -26.11 -0.28
CA LYS A 53 -19.69 -25.25 -0.24
C LYS A 53 -20.71 -25.65 0.83
N GLN A 54 -20.69 -26.91 1.27
CA GLN A 54 -21.60 -27.46 2.29
C GLN A 54 -20.97 -27.47 3.70
N THR A 55 -19.74 -27.00 3.87
CA THR A 55 -19.00 -27.06 5.15
C THR A 55 -19.80 -26.52 6.33
N ALA A 56 -20.43 -25.35 6.20
CA ALA A 56 -21.22 -24.74 7.27
C ALA A 56 -22.49 -25.53 7.62
N ASN A 57 -23.00 -26.36 6.69
CA ASN A 57 -24.13 -27.26 6.94
C ASN A 57 -23.70 -28.56 7.61
N LEU A 58 -22.43 -28.96 7.45
CA LEU A 58 -21.88 -30.18 8.01
C LEU A 58 -21.25 -29.98 9.39
N ILE A 59 -20.69 -28.80 9.66
CA ILE A 59 -19.93 -28.52 10.90
C ILE A 59 -20.69 -27.49 11.76
N PRO A 60 -21.27 -27.90 12.92
CA PRO A 60 -22.28 -27.11 13.65
C PRO A 60 -21.87 -25.68 14.10
N HIS A 61 -20.58 -25.41 14.22
CA HIS A 61 -20.07 -24.11 14.69
C HIS A 61 -19.34 -23.31 13.62
N CYS A 62 -19.25 -23.82 12.38
CA CYS A 62 -18.68 -23.07 11.27
C CYS A 62 -19.61 -21.96 10.81
N HIS A 63 -19.06 -20.78 10.59
CA HIS A 63 -19.75 -19.71 9.90
C HIS A 63 -19.86 -20.05 8.41
N PRO A 64 -20.92 -19.61 7.72
CA PRO A 64 -20.93 -19.59 6.26
C PRO A 64 -19.83 -18.64 5.75
N VAL A 65 -18.90 -19.18 4.95
CA VAL A 65 -17.81 -18.42 4.33
C VAL A 65 -17.97 -18.46 2.80
N PRO A 66 -17.94 -17.31 2.10
CA PRO A 66 -17.93 -17.31 0.64
C PRO A 66 -16.61 -17.88 0.14
N ILE A 67 -16.68 -18.79 -0.83
CA ILE A 67 -15.49 -19.39 -1.46
C ILE A 67 -15.23 -18.65 -2.76
N ASP A 68 -14.16 -17.87 -2.81
CA ASP A 68 -13.78 -17.09 -3.99
C ASP A 68 -12.92 -17.89 -4.96
N ALA A 69 -12.10 -18.83 -4.46
CA ALA A 69 -11.39 -19.80 -5.28
C ALA A 69 -11.19 -21.12 -4.54
N LEU A 70 -11.26 -22.23 -5.27
CA LEU A 70 -10.98 -23.57 -4.77
C LEU A 70 -10.19 -24.36 -5.81
N SER A 71 -9.05 -24.93 -5.42
CA SER A 71 -8.22 -25.79 -6.25
C SER A 71 -8.08 -27.15 -5.60
N VAL A 72 -8.30 -28.22 -6.35
CA VAL A 72 -8.18 -29.61 -5.88
C VAL A 72 -7.17 -30.34 -6.76
N LYS A 73 -6.01 -30.65 -6.20
CA LYS A 73 -4.94 -31.41 -6.84
C LYS A 73 -4.90 -32.82 -6.27
N HIS A 74 -4.46 -33.78 -7.08
CA HIS A 74 -4.18 -35.14 -6.64
C HIS A 74 -2.78 -35.53 -7.07
N PHE A 75 -2.15 -36.39 -6.29
CA PHE A 75 -0.81 -36.90 -6.52
C PHE A 75 -0.80 -38.39 -6.18
N LEU A 76 -0.04 -39.18 -6.92
CA LEU A 76 0.30 -40.54 -6.50
C LEU A 76 1.47 -40.46 -5.51
N PHE A 77 1.62 -41.49 -4.67
CA PHE A 77 2.68 -41.53 -3.65
C PHE A 77 4.10 -41.37 -4.21
N ASP A 78 4.32 -41.74 -5.48
CA ASP A 78 5.60 -41.68 -6.19
C ASP A 78 5.77 -40.40 -7.03
N ASP A 79 4.80 -39.48 -7.00
CA ASP A 79 4.89 -38.20 -7.70
C ASP A 79 5.96 -37.29 -7.07
N PRO A 80 6.98 -36.82 -7.84
CA PRO A 80 8.01 -35.93 -7.31
C PRO A 80 7.47 -34.64 -6.68
N LEU A 81 6.35 -34.10 -7.17
CA LEU A 81 5.76 -32.85 -6.68
C LEU A 81 5.06 -33.02 -5.33
N LEU A 82 4.78 -34.25 -4.90
CA LEU A 82 4.18 -34.51 -3.58
C LEU A 82 5.11 -34.09 -2.43
N LYS A 83 6.42 -34.07 -2.67
CA LYS A 83 7.44 -33.69 -1.68
C LYS A 83 7.30 -32.23 -1.20
N ASP A 84 6.68 -31.37 -1.99
CA ASP A 84 6.37 -29.99 -1.61
C ASP A 84 5.34 -29.91 -0.48
N TYR A 85 4.59 -31.00 -0.24
CA TYR A 85 3.47 -31.05 0.70
C TYR A 85 3.66 -32.04 1.85
N THR A 86 4.42 -33.13 1.65
CA THR A 86 4.70 -34.11 2.70
C THR A 86 6.05 -34.80 2.51
N THR A 87 6.75 -35.06 3.61
CA THR A 87 8.02 -35.81 3.64
C THR A 87 7.81 -37.31 3.90
N HIS A 88 6.63 -37.70 4.38
CA HIS A 88 6.28 -39.09 4.66
C HIS A 88 5.22 -39.52 3.66
N THR A 89 5.58 -40.45 2.78
CA THR A 89 4.71 -40.99 1.74
C THR A 89 4.52 -42.49 1.94
N GLN A 90 3.26 -42.91 2.02
CA GLN A 90 2.86 -44.32 1.94
C GLN A 90 2.15 -44.55 0.61
N THR A 91 2.13 -45.79 0.14
CA THR A 91 1.46 -46.16 -1.11
C THR A 91 -0.01 -45.74 -1.07
N GLY A 92 -0.40 -44.88 -2.01
CA GLY A 92 -1.71 -44.25 -1.98
C GLY A 92 -1.85 -43.06 -2.93
N VAL A 93 -3.01 -42.43 -2.84
CA VAL A 93 -3.34 -41.18 -3.53
C VAL A 93 -3.50 -40.07 -2.51
N TYR A 94 -2.84 -38.95 -2.76
CA TYR A 94 -2.88 -37.75 -1.94
C TYR A 94 -3.72 -36.68 -2.63
N PHE A 95 -4.61 -36.03 -1.89
CA PHE A 95 -5.34 -34.85 -2.32
C PHE A 95 -4.81 -33.62 -1.59
N VAL A 96 -4.53 -32.56 -2.35
CA VAL A 96 -4.19 -31.24 -1.80
C VAL A 96 -5.26 -30.26 -2.25
N VAL A 97 -5.95 -29.65 -1.28
CA VAL A 97 -7.01 -28.67 -1.52
C VAL A 97 -6.57 -27.30 -1.01
N GLU A 98 -6.63 -26.32 -1.89
CA GLU A 98 -6.39 -24.91 -1.59
C GLU A 98 -7.70 -24.14 -1.71
N ALA A 99 -8.11 -23.45 -0.65
CA ALA A 99 -9.30 -22.62 -0.59
C ALA A 99 -8.96 -21.15 -0.31
N LYS A 100 -9.65 -20.22 -0.97
CA LYS A 100 -9.47 -18.77 -0.81
C LYS A 100 -10.82 -18.06 -0.59
N SER A 101 -10.80 -17.05 0.26
CA SER A 101 -11.97 -16.23 0.59
C SER A 101 -11.60 -14.80 0.98
N ILE A 102 -12.50 -13.86 0.76
CA ILE A 102 -12.51 -12.52 1.38
C ILE A 102 -13.56 -12.51 2.48
N GLY A 103 -13.12 -12.78 3.71
CA GLY A 103 -14.01 -13.12 4.82
C GLY A 103 -13.58 -12.59 6.19
N ARG A 104 -14.51 -12.64 7.15
CA ARG A 104 -14.29 -12.25 8.56
C ARG A 104 -13.65 -13.36 9.39
N THR A 105 -13.80 -14.61 8.95
CA THR A 105 -13.20 -15.81 9.56
C THR A 105 -12.35 -16.54 8.52
N GLY A 106 -11.52 -17.48 8.96
CA GLY A 106 -10.70 -18.28 8.06
C GLY A 106 -11.52 -19.31 7.27
N ILE A 107 -10.86 -19.98 6.31
CA ILE A 107 -11.44 -20.95 5.37
C ILE A 107 -10.81 -22.36 5.53
N GLU A 108 -10.26 -22.65 6.71
CA GLU A 108 -9.59 -23.92 7.01
C GLU A 108 -10.54 -25.11 6.91
N MET A 109 -11.77 -24.92 7.40
CA MET A 109 -12.74 -25.99 7.47
C MET A 109 -13.25 -26.36 6.08
N GLU A 110 -13.42 -25.40 5.18
CA GLU A 110 -13.78 -25.67 3.79
C GLU A 110 -12.70 -26.48 3.07
N ALA A 111 -11.41 -26.16 3.29
CA ALA A 111 -10.30 -26.93 2.73
C ALA A 111 -10.24 -28.36 3.31
N LEU A 112 -10.39 -28.52 4.63
CA LEU A 112 -10.37 -29.82 5.31
C LEU A 112 -11.58 -30.68 4.90
N THR A 113 -12.77 -30.11 4.85
CA THR A 113 -14.01 -30.82 4.47
C THR A 113 -13.97 -31.25 3.01
N ALA A 114 -13.50 -30.38 2.12
CA ALA A 114 -13.27 -30.73 0.71
C ALA A 114 -12.28 -31.88 0.54
N THR A 115 -11.16 -31.82 1.26
CA THR A 115 -10.13 -32.87 1.26
C THR A 115 -10.70 -34.20 1.77
N SER A 116 -11.43 -34.15 2.88
CA SER A 116 -12.05 -35.32 3.50
C SER A 116 -13.03 -36.00 2.55
N LEU A 117 -13.86 -35.22 1.85
CA LEU A 117 -14.83 -35.78 0.92
C LEU A 117 -14.20 -36.28 -0.38
N ALA A 118 -13.11 -35.66 -0.86
CA ALA A 118 -12.31 -36.25 -1.95
C ALA A 118 -11.80 -37.64 -1.57
N CYS A 119 -11.21 -37.78 -0.38
CA CYS A 119 -10.70 -39.05 0.09
C CYS A 119 -11.82 -40.09 0.30
N LEU A 120 -12.96 -39.71 0.89
CA LEU A 120 -14.12 -40.60 1.04
C LEU A 120 -14.69 -41.06 -0.31
N THR A 121 -14.72 -40.14 -1.29
CA THR A 121 -15.19 -40.46 -2.64
C THR A 121 -14.24 -41.43 -3.33
N LEU A 122 -12.92 -41.20 -3.22
CA LEU A 122 -11.95 -42.14 -3.76
C LEU A 122 -12.03 -43.50 -3.08
N TYR A 123 -12.21 -43.53 -1.75
CA TYR A 123 -12.44 -44.77 -1.02
C TYR A 123 -13.66 -45.53 -1.56
N ASP A 124 -14.79 -44.85 -1.82
CA ASP A 124 -15.98 -45.46 -2.41
C ASP A 124 -15.74 -46.06 -3.81
N LEU A 125 -14.86 -45.43 -4.59
CA LEU A 125 -14.52 -45.86 -5.94
C LEU A 125 -13.54 -47.04 -5.93
N LEU A 126 -12.61 -47.08 -4.97
CA LEU A 126 -11.60 -48.14 -4.86
C LEU A 126 -12.06 -49.36 -4.06
N LYS A 127 -13.08 -49.25 -3.21
CA LYS A 127 -13.56 -50.38 -2.37
C LYS A 127 -13.84 -51.71 -3.11
N PRO A 128 -14.20 -51.76 -4.42
CA PRO A 128 -14.34 -53.03 -5.14
C PRO A 128 -13.01 -53.77 -5.36
N LEU A 129 -11.87 -53.07 -5.33
CA LEU A 129 -10.55 -53.65 -5.56
C LEU A 129 -9.97 -54.37 -4.33
N GLY A 130 -10.46 -54.05 -3.12
CA GLY A 130 -9.99 -54.69 -1.90
C GLY A 130 -10.19 -53.80 -0.66
N LYS A 131 -11.29 -54.00 0.07
CA LYS A 131 -11.64 -53.17 1.25
C LYS A 131 -10.63 -53.23 2.40
N LYS A 132 -9.95 -54.38 2.57
CA LYS A 132 -9.05 -54.62 3.71
C LYS A 132 -7.78 -53.77 3.65
N ASP A 133 -7.34 -53.41 2.45
CA ASP A 133 -6.09 -52.68 2.22
C ASP A 133 -6.31 -51.18 2.02
N LEU A 134 -7.56 -50.72 2.11
CA LEU A 134 -7.93 -49.31 1.95
C LEU A 134 -8.05 -48.63 3.31
N SER A 135 -7.33 -47.53 3.48
CA SER A 135 -7.49 -46.63 4.62
C SER A 135 -7.39 -45.18 4.19
N MET A 136 -7.98 -44.28 4.97
CA MET A 136 -7.91 -42.84 4.76
C MET A 136 -7.18 -42.21 5.94
N GLY A 137 -6.26 -41.28 5.68
CA GLY A 137 -5.44 -40.68 6.71
C GLY A 137 -4.78 -39.38 6.27
N ASP A 138 -3.85 -38.89 7.08
CA ASP A 138 -3.08 -37.66 6.86
C ASP A 138 -3.92 -36.41 6.55
N ILE A 139 -5.18 -36.39 6.99
CA ILE A 139 -6.06 -35.23 6.81
C ILE A 139 -5.62 -34.14 7.79
N ARG A 140 -4.94 -33.12 7.27
CA ARG A 140 -4.41 -32.01 8.08
C ARG A 140 -4.26 -30.74 7.26
N LEU A 141 -4.17 -29.63 7.99
CA LEU A 141 -3.86 -28.33 7.41
C LEU A 141 -2.36 -28.21 7.19
N LEU A 142 -1.94 -27.82 5.99
CA LEU A 142 -0.55 -27.52 5.65
C LEU A 142 -0.23 -26.06 5.88
N GLU A 143 -1.13 -25.17 5.45
CA GLU A 143 -0.93 -23.74 5.51
C GLU A 143 -2.23 -23.00 5.76
N LYS A 144 -2.13 -21.88 6.48
CA LYS A 144 -3.18 -20.89 6.64
C LYS A 144 -2.58 -19.51 6.52
N ARG A 145 -3.23 -18.64 5.75
CA ARG A 145 -2.91 -17.20 5.67
C ARG A 145 -4.15 -16.35 5.90
N GLY A 146 -3.92 -15.15 6.42
CA GLY A 146 -4.89 -14.09 6.64
C GLY A 146 -5.56 -14.11 8.02
N GLY A 147 -5.83 -12.91 8.54
CA GLY A 147 -6.51 -12.69 9.81
C GLY A 147 -5.64 -12.16 10.93
N LYS A 148 -6.16 -12.23 12.16
CA LYS A 148 -5.48 -11.73 13.37
C LYS A 148 -4.17 -12.46 13.69
N SER A 149 -3.94 -13.64 13.12
CA SER A 149 -2.73 -14.43 13.30
C SER A 149 -1.59 -13.92 12.40
N ASP A 150 -1.92 -13.33 11.25
CA ASP A 150 -0.99 -12.71 10.30
C ASP A 150 -0.94 -11.19 10.54
N LYS A 151 -0.69 -10.78 11.78
CA LYS A 151 -0.58 -9.36 12.11
C LYS A 151 0.75 -8.80 11.61
N PRO A 152 0.76 -7.72 10.80
CA PRO A 152 1.90 -6.81 10.83
C PRO A 152 1.99 -6.16 12.21
N ASN A 153 3.22 -5.94 12.68
CA ASN A 153 3.51 -5.31 13.96
C ASN A 153 3.16 -3.83 13.89
N TYR A 154 2.37 -3.28 14.82
CA TYR A 154 2.20 -1.83 14.89
C TYR A 154 3.57 -1.19 15.15
N PRO A 155 3.93 -0.10 14.45
CA PRO A 155 5.17 0.61 14.75
C PRO A 155 5.14 1.06 16.20
N ALA A 156 6.28 0.94 16.90
CA ALA A 156 6.41 1.27 18.32
C ALA A 156 5.93 2.70 18.67
N LYS A 157 5.92 3.60 17.67
CA LYS A 157 5.46 4.98 17.78
C LYS A 157 3.96 5.10 18.07
N LEU A 158 3.05 4.27 17.55
CA LEU A 158 1.59 4.43 17.75
C LEU A 158 1.05 3.85 19.08
N ARG A 159 1.86 3.84 20.14
CA ARG A 159 1.48 3.26 21.45
C ARG A 159 0.84 4.24 22.42
N GLN A 160 0.75 5.51 22.05
CA GLN A 160 0.19 6.57 22.88
C GLN A 160 -0.83 7.35 22.07
N ALA A 161 -1.92 7.73 22.72
CA ALA A 161 -3.00 8.48 22.10
C ALA A 161 -3.57 9.55 23.03
N VAL A 162 -4.15 10.59 22.44
CA VAL A 162 -4.96 11.59 23.12
C VAL A 162 -6.35 11.60 22.51
N ILE A 163 -7.37 11.84 23.33
CA ILE A 163 -8.77 11.93 22.89
C ILE A 163 -9.28 13.35 23.12
N ILE A 164 -9.73 14.03 22.07
CA ILE A 164 -10.34 15.34 22.13
C ILE A 164 -11.82 15.19 21.76
N SER A 165 -12.73 15.66 22.62
CA SER A 165 -14.17 15.69 22.33
C SER A 165 -14.70 17.11 22.29
N ASN A 166 -15.45 17.46 21.25
CA ASN A 166 -16.15 18.74 21.19
C ASN A 166 -17.51 18.64 21.91
N SER A 167 -17.80 19.59 22.79
CA SER A 167 -19.02 19.71 23.60
C SER A 167 -20.07 20.67 23.03
N ALA A 168 -19.79 21.37 21.91
CA ALA A 168 -20.48 22.58 21.45
C ALA A 168 -22.00 22.50 21.25
N HIS A 169 -22.65 21.32 21.28
CA HIS A 169 -24.11 21.25 21.34
C HIS A 169 -24.65 20.00 22.08
N ASP A 170 -25.27 20.26 23.23
CA ASP A 170 -26.46 19.55 23.73
C ASP A 170 -26.28 18.10 24.23
N GLN A 171 -25.12 17.76 24.79
CA GLN A 171 -24.97 16.52 25.56
C GLN A 171 -24.21 16.79 26.85
N GLY A 172 -24.84 16.52 28.00
CA GLY A 172 -24.19 16.65 29.30
C GLY A 172 -22.87 15.90 29.37
N GLU A 173 -21.93 16.42 30.17
CA GLU A 173 -20.58 15.90 30.36
C GLU A 173 -20.55 14.37 30.59
N GLU A 174 -21.59 13.83 31.24
CA GLU A 174 -21.79 12.40 31.45
C GLU A 174 -21.71 11.55 30.16
N LYS A 175 -22.29 12.01 29.04
CA LYS A 175 -22.23 11.30 27.75
C LYS A 175 -20.89 11.45 27.04
N ILE A 176 -20.10 12.45 27.39
CA ILE A 176 -18.74 12.63 26.85
C ILE A 176 -17.79 11.74 27.64
N ASN A 177 -17.94 11.67 28.96
CA ASN A 177 -17.18 10.77 29.83
C ASN A 177 -17.43 9.30 29.50
N ALA A 178 -18.68 8.91 29.20
CA ALA A 178 -18.98 7.56 28.70
C ALA A 178 -18.25 7.24 27.38
N LEU A 179 -18.21 8.20 26.45
CA LEU A 179 -17.49 8.05 25.18
C LEU A 179 -15.98 7.91 25.40
N PHE A 180 -15.39 8.71 26.29
CA PHE A 180 -13.98 8.59 26.66
C PHE A 180 -13.66 7.21 27.25
N SER A 181 -14.51 6.71 28.14
CA SER A 181 -14.38 5.36 28.71
C SER A 181 -14.37 4.28 27.61
N ASP A 182 -15.34 4.34 26.68
CA ASP A 182 -15.45 3.38 25.58
C ASP A 182 -14.22 3.38 24.65
N ILE A 183 -13.70 4.57 24.32
CA ILE A 183 -12.53 4.72 23.45
C ILE A 183 -11.27 4.24 24.19
N SER A 184 -11.08 4.63 25.46
CA SER A 184 -9.92 4.23 26.26
C SER A 184 -9.82 2.72 26.43
N ALA A 185 -10.90 2.05 26.84
CA ALA A 185 -10.95 0.60 27.02
C ALA A 185 -10.51 -0.15 25.74
N LEU A 186 -10.76 0.47 24.60
CA LEU A 186 -10.54 -0.12 23.30
C LEU A 186 -9.15 0.17 22.73
N LEU A 187 -8.58 1.33 23.03
CA LEU A 187 -7.16 1.62 22.82
C LEU A 187 -6.30 0.69 23.67
N GLU A 188 -6.66 0.49 24.94
CA GLU A 188 -5.95 -0.42 25.86
C GLU A 188 -5.96 -1.87 25.36
N LYS A 189 -7.12 -2.35 24.86
CA LYS A 189 -7.23 -3.67 24.23
C LYS A 189 -6.28 -3.85 23.04
N ASN A 190 -5.92 -2.75 22.37
CA ASN A 190 -5.00 -2.72 21.25
C ASN A 190 -3.57 -2.29 21.64
N LYS A 191 -3.26 -2.23 22.95
CA LYS A 191 -1.94 -1.85 23.50
C LYS A 191 -1.53 -0.40 23.20
N ILE A 192 -2.50 0.51 23.16
CA ILE A 192 -2.31 1.95 23.02
C ILE A 192 -2.73 2.60 24.35
N SER A 193 -1.83 3.31 25.03
CA SER A 193 -2.15 4.04 26.26
C SER A 193 -2.76 5.41 25.94
N VAL A 194 -3.76 5.82 26.71
CA VAL A 194 -4.32 7.17 26.62
C VAL A 194 -3.51 8.09 27.52
N LEU A 195 -2.90 9.13 26.95
CA LEU A 195 -2.10 10.12 27.67
C LEU A 195 -2.96 11.23 28.28
N ASP A 196 -3.95 11.70 27.53
CA ASP A 196 -4.80 12.83 27.94
C ASP A 196 -6.19 12.73 27.28
N GLN A 197 -7.18 13.36 27.91
CA GLN A 197 -8.55 13.47 27.45
C GLN A 197 -9.03 14.91 27.62
N CYS A 198 -9.41 15.57 26.53
CA CYS A 198 -9.79 16.98 26.54
C CYS A 198 -11.22 17.17 26.05
N ILE A 199 -12.00 17.95 26.79
CA ILE A 199 -13.28 18.48 26.33
C ILE A 199 -13.03 19.90 25.84
N VAL A 200 -13.41 20.19 24.59
CA VAL A 200 -13.26 21.52 23.98
C VAL A 200 -14.63 22.10 23.66
N HIS A 201 -14.79 23.40 23.88
CA HIS A 201 -16.03 24.14 23.75
C HIS A 201 -16.03 25.11 22.55
N SER A 202 -14.87 25.39 21.97
CA SER A 202 -14.69 26.26 20.81
C SER A 202 -13.65 25.72 19.83
N ASP A 203 -13.65 26.24 18.60
CA ASP A 203 -12.65 25.90 17.58
C ASP A 203 -11.25 26.41 17.97
N GLU A 204 -11.18 27.52 18.72
CA GLU A 204 -9.94 28.07 19.27
C GLU A 204 -9.32 27.13 20.32
N GLU A 205 -10.13 26.58 21.23
CA GLU A 205 -9.70 25.59 22.22
C GLU A 205 -9.26 24.27 21.57
N LEU A 206 -9.94 23.85 20.51
CA LEU A 206 -9.55 22.68 19.72
C LEU A 206 -8.19 22.90 19.06
N ASN A 207 -7.99 24.06 18.41
CA ASN A 207 -6.73 24.39 17.76
C ASN A 207 -5.58 24.50 18.75
N ALA A 208 -5.77 25.18 19.88
CA ALA A 208 -4.77 25.25 20.96
C ALA A 208 -4.42 23.87 21.51
N SER A 209 -5.41 23.00 21.69
CA SER A 209 -5.18 21.62 22.14
C SER A 209 -4.39 20.83 21.10
N LEU A 210 -4.73 20.96 19.80
CA LEU A 210 -4.00 20.30 18.73
C LEU A 210 -2.56 20.78 18.62
N ASP A 211 -2.31 22.09 18.67
CA ASP A 211 -0.95 22.65 18.67
C ASP A 211 -0.12 22.10 19.84
N ARG A 212 -0.72 22.05 21.05
CA ARG A 212 -0.08 21.46 22.23
C ARG A 212 0.33 20.01 21.98
N PHE A 213 -0.62 19.15 21.58
CA PHE A 213 -0.35 17.72 21.43
C PHE A 213 0.54 17.37 20.24
N VAL A 214 0.48 18.16 19.17
CA VAL A 214 1.41 18.04 18.04
C VAL A 214 2.82 18.44 18.48
N SER A 215 2.96 19.53 19.25
CA SER A 215 4.24 19.96 19.83
C SER A 215 4.82 18.94 20.81
N ASP A 216 3.97 18.25 21.57
CA ASP A 216 4.35 17.16 22.47
C ASP A 216 4.68 15.84 21.73
N GLU A 217 4.65 15.87 20.38
CA GLU A 217 4.86 14.73 19.49
C GLU A 217 3.95 13.52 19.81
N VAL A 218 2.70 13.78 20.24
CA VAL A 218 1.73 12.71 20.54
C VAL A 218 1.47 11.89 19.27
N PRO A 219 1.69 10.57 19.28
CA PRO A 219 1.65 9.77 18.05
C PRO A 219 0.27 9.65 17.41
N LEU A 220 -0.79 9.65 18.23
CA LEU A 220 -2.17 9.48 17.78
C LEU A 220 -3.09 10.49 18.48
N ILE A 221 -3.78 11.33 17.69
CA ILE A 221 -4.77 12.28 18.20
C ILE A 221 -6.13 11.92 17.63
N LEU A 222 -7.07 11.58 18.52
CA LEU A 222 -8.43 11.18 18.18
C LEU A 222 -9.39 12.32 18.49
N ILE A 223 -10.07 12.81 17.45
CA ILE A 223 -11.05 13.88 17.62
C ILE A 223 -12.45 13.31 17.42
N SER A 224 -13.32 13.47 18.42
CA SER A 224 -14.72 13.06 18.36
C SER A 224 -15.64 14.26 18.55
N GLY A 225 -16.72 14.36 17.78
CA GLY A 225 -17.66 15.48 17.92
C GLY A 225 -18.88 15.40 17.01
N LYS A 226 -19.93 16.17 17.33
CA LYS A 226 -21.07 16.37 16.43
C LYS A 226 -20.65 17.26 15.25
N THR A 227 -21.35 17.12 14.13
CA THR A 227 -21.31 18.09 13.02
C THR A 227 -22.15 19.29 13.47
N SER A 228 -21.52 20.39 13.86
CA SER A 228 -22.18 21.70 13.78
C SER A 228 -22.37 21.98 12.29
N THR A 229 -23.56 22.38 11.88
CA THR A 229 -23.84 22.87 10.52
C THR A 229 -23.22 24.26 10.25
N GLN A 230 -22.52 24.83 11.22
CA GLN A 230 -22.03 26.22 11.21
C GLN A 230 -20.50 26.37 11.35
N SER A 231 -19.74 25.33 11.75
CA SER A 231 -18.27 25.42 11.82
C SER A 231 -17.59 24.40 10.92
N ASP A 232 -16.76 24.92 10.02
CA ASP A 232 -15.96 24.18 9.04
C ASP A 232 -14.57 23.83 9.59
N TRP A 233 -14.48 23.49 10.88
CA TRP A 233 -13.24 23.06 11.53
C TRP A 233 -12.56 21.86 10.88
N ILE A 234 -13.29 21.10 10.05
CA ILE A 234 -12.71 20.08 9.17
C ILE A 234 -11.78 20.73 8.17
N THR A 235 -12.24 21.81 7.53
CA THR A 235 -11.46 22.58 6.56
C THR A 235 -10.20 23.13 7.24
N ASP A 236 -10.32 23.61 8.48
CA ASP A 236 -9.17 24.08 9.26
C ASP A 236 -8.21 22.94 9.63
N LEU A 237 -8.74 21.79 10.09
CA LEU A 237 -7.94 20.62 10.41
C LEU A 237 -7.23 20.08 9.15
N GLU A 238 -7.94 20.04 8.03
CA GLU A 238 -7.43 19.61 6.72
C GLU A 238 -6.37 20.54 6.16
N ALA A 239 -6.51 21.86 6.38
CA ALA A 239 -5.51 22.85 6.00
C ALA A 239 -4.21 22.70 6.82
N ARG A 240 -4.28 22.14 8.02
CA ARG A 240 -3.13 21.87 8.89
C ARG A 240 -2.48 20.50 8.67
N MET A 241 -3.09 19.62 7.88
CA MET A 241 -2.51 18.32 7.55
C MET A 241 -1.39 18.49 6.53
N ASP A 242 -0.17 18.09 6.90
CA ASP A 242 0.95 17.96 5.95
C ASP A 242 0.62 16.93 4.87
N ARG A 243 -0.14 15.89 5.24
CA ARG A 243 -0.58 14.84 4.33
C ARG A 243 -1.95 14.29 4.73
N LYS A 244 -2.92 14.39 3.82
CA LYS A 244 -4.23 13.73 3.96
C LYS A 244 -4.12 12.22 3.73
N LEU A 245 -4.95 11.46 4.44
CA LEU A 245 -5.03 10.00 4.37
C LEU A 245 -6.40 9.57 3.84
N ASP A 246 -6.74 9.99 2.63
CA ASP A 246 -8.07 9.77 2.05
C ASP A 246 -8.48 8.29 2.00
N GLY A 247 -7.53 7.38 1.71
CA GLY A 247 -7.78 5.93 1.74
C GLY A 247 -8.20 5.42 3.13
N PHE A 248 -7.63 6.01 4.18
CA PHE A 248 -8.02 5.70 5.56
C PHE A 248 -9.41 6.25 5.89
N VAL A 249 -9.71 7.47 5.45
CA VAL A 249 -11.04 8.08 5.57
C VAL A 249 -12.10 7.23 4.87
N HIS A 250 -11.83 6.75 3.64
CA HIS A 250 -12.72 5.86 2.92
C HIS A 250 -12.90 4.51 3.63
N ALA A 251 -11.85 3.93 4.20
CA ALA A 251 -11.95 2.71 4.98
C ALA A 251 -12.81 2.89 6.24
N MET A 252 -12.65 4.02 6.94
CA MET A 252 -13.51 4.39 8.08
C MET A 252 -14.97 4.54 7.68
N TYR A 253 -15.21 5.20 6.54
CA TYR A 253 -16.54 5.42 6.00
C TYR A 253 -17.22 4.10 5.63
N GLN A 254 -16.54 3.23 4.87
CA GLN A 254 -17.04 1.90 4.51
C GLN A 254 -17.34 1.04 5.74
N TYR A 255 -16.44 1.03 6.72
CA TYR A 255 -16.65 0.28 7.97
C TYR A 255 -17.89 0.77 8.73
N GLY A 256 -18.10 2.09 8.76
CA GLY A 256 -19.26 2.73 9.38
C GLY A 256 -20.55 2.37 8.64
N LEU A 257 -20.58 2.48 7.30
CA LEU A 257 -21.73 2.17 6.48
C LEU A 257 -22.20 0.72 6.61
N GLU A 258 -21.28 -0.25 6.74
CA GLU A 258 -21.63 -1.65 6.96
C GLU A 258 -22.42 -1.89 8.27
N ARG A 259 -22.39 -0.95 9.22
CA ARG A 259 -22.94 -1.12 10.58
C ARG A 259 -24.03 -0.13 10.92
N ASN A 260 -23.97 1.07 10.39
CA ASN A 260 -24.93 2.12 10.65
C ASN A 260 -25.17 2.94 9.36
N PRO A 261 -26.38 2.94 8.79
CA PRO A 261 -26.68 3.72 7.59
C PRO A 261 -26.52 5.24 7.82
N LEU A 262 -26.66 5.73 9.06
CA LEU A 262 -26.40 7.13 9.42
C LEU A 262 -24.92 7.52 9.32
N ALA A 263 -24.01 6.55 9.16
CA ALA A 263 -22.60 6.82 8.87
C ALA A 263 -22.44 7.57 7.55
N ALA A 264 -23.39 7.49 6.63
CA ALA A 264 -23.39 8.26 5.38
C ALA A 264 -23.30 9.78 5.62
N ASN A 265 -23.87 10.25 6.74
CA ASN A 265 -23.88 11.66 7.16
C ASN A 265 -22.67 12.00 8.06
N SER A 266 -21.58 11.24 7.98
CA SER A 266 -20.36 11.48 8.74
C SER A 266 -19.38 12.27 7.90
N ASN A 267 -19.00 13.45 8.37
CA ASN A 267 -17.84 14.15 7.84
C ASN A 267 -16.60 13.64 8.58
N LEU A 268 -15.91 12.67 7.97
CA LEU A 268 -14.68 12.06 8.46
C LEU A 268 -13.49 12.75 7.81
N THR A 269 -12.40 12.91 8.55
CA THR A 269 -11.13 13.39 7.98
C THR A 269 -9.97 12.77 8.75
N ALA A 270 -8.85 12.53 8.08
CA ALA A 270 -7.66 11.93 8.66
C ALA A 270 -6.41 12.38 7.92
N GLY A 271 -5.34 12.62 8.67
CA GLY A 271 -4.07 13.03 8.10
C GLY A 271 -2.95 13.02 9.11
N VAL A 272 -1.76 13.34 8.62
CA VAL A 272 -0.58 13.54 9.44
C VAL A 272 -0.38 15.05 9.63
N VAL A 273 -0.23 15.45 10.89
CA VAL A 273 0.18 16.80 11.29
C VAL A 273 1.52 16.64 11.99
N GLN A 274 2.59 17.12 11.34
CA GLN A 274 3.98 16.89 11.69
C GLN A 274 4.31 15.40 11.84
N LYS A 275 4.40 14.91 13.09
CA LYS A 275 4.66 13.50 13.42
C LYS A 275 3.44 12.78 14.00
N SER A 276 2.34 13.49 14.18
CA SER A 276 1.12 13.01 14.83
C SER A 276 0.10 12.55 13.79
N LEU A 277 -0.39 11.32 13.93
CA LEU A 277 -1.55 10.87 13.17
C LEU A 277 -2.81 11.46 13.81
N SER A 278 -3.50 12.32 13.08
CA SER A 278 -4.72 12.97 13.56
C SER A 278 -5.90 12.52 12.72
N PHE A 279 -6.99 12.08 13.37
CA PHE A 279 -8.23 11.85 12.64
C PHE A 279 -9.47 12.16 13.46
N ARG A 280 -10.50 12.57 12.72
CA ARG A 280 -11.84 12.84 13.22
C ARG A 280 -12.74 11.65 12.94
N SER A 281 -13.61 11.35 13.89
CA SER A 281 -14.82 10.60 13.55
C SER A 281 -16.07 11.04 14.32
N LYS A 282 -17.25 10.87 13.71
CA LYS A 282 -18.55 11.18 14.34
C LYS A 282 -18.84 10.13 15.40
N ARG A 283 -19.60 10.51 16.44
CA ARG A 283 -20.01 9.77 17.67
C ARG A 283 -20.53 8.33 17.50
N GLY A 284 -20.63 7.80 16.27
CA GLY A 284 -20.90 6.39 15.97
C GLY A 284 -19.76 5.67 15.23
N ALA A 285 -18.96 6.35 14.41
CA ALA A 285 -17.87 5.72 13.69
C ALA A 285 -16.61 5.55 14.57
N VAL A 286 -16.37 6.40 15.58
CA VAL A 286 -15.20 6.29 16.48
C VAL A 286 -15.29 5.00 17.28
N CYS A 287 -16.43 4.70 17.90
CA CYS A 287 -16.68 3.49 18.69
C CYS A 287 -16.84 2.21 17.86
N HIS A 288 -16.92 2.33 16.53
CA HIS A 288 -17.03 1.20 15.62
C HIS A 288 -15.67 0.85 15.00
N PHE A 289 -14.92 1.84 14.51
CA PHE A 289 -13.58 1.64 13.91
C PHE A 289 -12.51 1.21 14.92
N THR A 290 -12.76 1.49 16.17
CA THR A 290 -11.82 1.27 17.27
C THR A 290 -11.91 -0.20 17.74
N LYS A 291 -13.01 -0.94 17.43
CA LYS A 291 -13.13 -2.40 17.68
C LYS A 291 -12.15 -3.23 16.86
N ASP A 292 -11.66 -2.67 15.75
CA ASP A 292 -10.63 -3.24 14.91
C ASP A 292 -9.86 -2.12 14.19
N ILE A 293 -8.81 -1.61 14.83
CA ILE A 293 -7.88 -0.61 14.25
C ILE A 293 -7.00 -1.19 13.12
N SER A 294 -7.29 -2.40 12.63
CA SER A 294 -6.56 -3.03 11.54
C SER A 294 -6.44 -2.21 10.24
N PRO A 295 -7.30 -1.22 9.92
CA PRO A 295 -7.05 -0.32 8.79
C PRO A 295 -5.84 0.62 9.01
N LEU A 296 -5.40 0.85 10.27
CA LEU A 296 -4.10 1.47 10.56
C LEU A 296 -2.92 0.54 10.16
N ASN A 297 -3.16 -0.77 9.96
CA ASN A 297 -2.12 -1.76 9.63
C ASN A 297 -1.48 -1.55 8.24
N GLY A 298 -2.01 -0.64 7.42
CA GLY A 298 -1.42 -0.25 6.13
C GLY A 298 -0.84 1.17 6.12
N LEU A 299 -0.97 1.92 7.21
CA LEU A 299 -0.52 3.33 7.28
C LEU A 299 0.95 3.48 7.68
N ALA A 300 1.60 2.39 8.09
CA ALA A 300 3.05 2.33 8.11
C ALA A 300 3.57 2.15 6.67
N MET A 301 3.33 3.15 5.82
CA MET A 301 4.25 3.37 4.71
C MET A 301 5.53 3.86 5.35
N ILE A 302 6.47 2.94 5.47
CA ILE A 302 7.89 3.22 5.58
C ILE A 302 8.26 4.31 4.57
N SER A 303 9.17 5.20 4.95
CA SER A 303 9.65 6.23 4.02
C SER A 303 10.17 5.59 2.72
N TYR A 304 10.19 6.34 1.62
CA TYR A 304 10.82 5.85 0.38
C TYR A 304 12.21 5.28 0.63
N GLN A 305 12.99 5.91 1.52
CA GLN A 305 14.31 5.46 1.90
C GLN A 305 14.27 4.14 2.66
N GLU A 306 13.43 4.00 3.68
CA GLU A 306 13.27 2.73 4.41
C GLU A 306 12.75 1.60 3.50
N ALA A 307 11.87 1.91 2.55
CA ALA A 307 11.41 0.94 1.54
C ALA A 307 12.55 0.50 0.64
N LEU A 308 13.33 1.45 0.13
CA LEU A 308 14.49 1.19 -0.70
C LEU A 308 15.52 0.35 0.06
N ASP A 309 15.83 0.70 1.30
CA ASP A 309 16.80 -0.01 2.14
C ASP A 309 16.35 -1.46 2.41
N LEU A 310 15.07 -1.68 2.71
CA LEU A 310 14.52 -3.02 2.92
C LEU A 310 14.50 -3.87 1.65
N ILE A 311 14.23 -3.24 0.49
CA ILE A 311 14.31 -3.91 -0.81
C ILE A 311 15.76 -4.28 -1.10
N LEU A 312 16.71 -3.34 -0.96
CA LEU A 312 18.13 -3.56 -1.22
C LEU A 312 18.73 -4.61 -0.27
N ALA A 313 18.29 -4.67 0.99
CA ALA A 313 18.74 -5.68 1.94
C ALA A 313 18.27 -7.11 1.59
N LYS A 314 17.20 -7.25 0.81
CA LYS A 314 16.65 -8.55 0.38
C LYS A 314 16.88 -8.87 -1.09
N ALA A 315 17.21 -7.85 -1.89
CA ALA A 315 17.50 -8.00 -3.29
C ALA A 315 18.75 -8.87 -3.43
N LEU A 316 18.68 -9.85 -4.33
CA LEU A 316 19.83 -10.65 -4.71
C LEU A 316 20.86 -9.72 -5.35
N GLN A 317 22.04 -9.61 -4.76
CA GLN A 317 23.18 -9.01 -5.44
C GLN A 317 23.60 -9.97 -6.55
N TRP A 318 23.27 -9.61 -7.78
CA TRP A 318 23.89 -10.23 -8.94
C TRP A 318 25.32 -9.71 -8.98
N GLY A 319 26.30 -10.62 -8.92
CA GLY A 319 27.71 -10.25 -8.96
C GLY A 319 28.07 -9.48 -10.22
N GLU A 320 29.23 -8.84 -10.21
CA GLU A 320 29.72 -8.05 -11.34
C GLU A 320 30.58 -8.91 -12.26
N GLU A 321 30.45 -8.69 -13.57
CA GLU A 321 31.31 -9.31 -14.59
C GLU A 321 31.83 -8.24 -15.56
N THR A 322 33.06 -8.40 -16.03
CA THR A 322 33.66 -7.53 -17.05
C THR A 322 33.63 -8.23 -18.39
N LEU A 323 32.95 -7.65 -19.37
CA LEU A 323 32.77 -8.21 -20.70
C LEU A 323 33.05 -7.16 -21.79
N PRO A 324 33.46 -7.58 -23.00
CA PRO A 324 33.47 -6.71 -24.17
C PRO A 324 32.08 -6.16 -24.50
N LEU A 325 32.03 -4.94 -25.04
CA LEU A 325 30.76 -4.23 -25.32
C LEU A 325 29.85 -5.02 -26.26
N GLU A 326 30.40 -5.78 -27.19
CA GLU A 326 29.63 -6.59 -28.15
C GLU A 326 28.83 -7.71 -27.46
N GLN A 327 29.25 -8.12 -26.26
CA GLN A 327 28.62 -9.19 -25.47
C GLN A 327 27.69 -8.66 -24.37
N ALA A 328 27.52 -7.34 -24.27
CA ALA A 328 26.73 -6.70 -23.22
C ALA A 328 25.21 -6.65 -23.51
N ILE A 329 24.76 -7.14 -24.68
CA ILE A 329 23.34 -7.11 -25.07
C ILE A 329 22.49 -7.90 -24.06
N GLY A 330 21.45 -7.26 -23.52
CA GLY A 330 20.55 -7.85 -22.52
C GLY A 330 21.08 -7.85 -21.09
N ARG A 331 22.23 -7.20 -20.82
CA ARG A 331 22.79 -7.00 -19.48
C ARG A 331 22.52 -5.58 -18.96
N PHE A 332 22.69 -5.39 -17.66
CA PHE A 332 22.63 -4.08 -17.01
C PHE A 332 24.04 -3.62 -16.62
N LEU A 333 24.27 -2.31 -16.65
CA LEU A 333 25.52 -1.74 -16.16
C LEU A 333 25.62 -1.91 -14.65
N ALA A 334 26.75 -2.41 -14.16
CA ALA A 334 27.03 -2.52 -12.74
C ALA A 334 27.29 -1.15 -12.07
N GLN A 335 27.75 -0.17 -12.85
CA GLN A 335 28.05 1.18 -12.41
C GLN A 335 27.56 2.20 -13.44
N ASP A 336 27.29 3.42 -13.00
CA ASP A 336 26.88 4.51 -13.88
C ASP A 336 27.95 4.79 -14.95
N LEU A 337 27.54 4.80 -16.21
CA LEU A 337 28.39 5.26 -17.32
C LEU A 337 28.15 6.75 -17.54
N ILE A 338 29.16 7.56 -17.24
CA ILE A 338 29.11 9.00 -17.43
C ILE A 338 29.71 9.33 -18.80
N SER A 339 28.99 10.13 -19.59
CA SER A 339 29.50 10.64 -20.87
C SER A 339 30.75 11.49 -20.67
N ASP A 340 31.73 11.35 -21.56
CA ASP A 340 32.95 12.17 -21.59
C ASP A 340 32.70 13.60 -22.10
N ARG A 341 31.51 13.83 -22.67
CA ARG A 341 31.11 15.08 -23.29
C ARG A 341 29.64 15.39 -23.02
N ASP A 342 29.30 16.66 -23.03
CA ASP A 342 27.90 17.09 -23.01
C ASP A 342 27.25 16.76 -24.36
N TYR A 343 26.10 16.09 -24.31
CA TYR A 343 25.27 15.85 -25.48
C TYR A 343 23.82 16.27 -25.17
N PRO A 344 23.33 17.37 -25.77
CA PRO A 344 24.02 18.28 -26.70
C PRO A 344 25.14 19.12 -26.02
N PRO A 345 26.08 19.70 -26.79
CA PRO A 345 27.21 20.47 -26.25
C PRO A 345 26.82 21.90 -25.80
N PHE A 346 25.59 22.07 -25.32
CA PHE A 346 25.05 23.34 -24.86
C PHE A 346 23.97 23.12 -23.81
N ASN A 347 23.71 24.15 -23.01
CA ASN A 347 22.62 24.12 -22.04
C ASN A 347 21.28 24.07 -22.77
N ARG A 348 20.51 23.00 -22.57
CA ARG A 348 19.16 22.87 -23.11
C ARG A 348 18.12 23.30 -22.08
N ALA A 349 17.07 23.98 -22.51
CA ALA A 349 15.94 24.25 -21.65
C ALA A 349 15.18 22.95 -21.36
N ALA A 350 14.98 22.64 -20.08
CA ALA A 350 14.18 21.48 -19.65
C ALA A 350 12.67 21.74 -19.75
N MET A 351 12.28 22.98 -20.04
CA MET A 351 10.89 23.43 -20.06
C MET A 351 10.70 24.71 -20.88
N ASP A 352 9.44 25.04 -21.16
CA ASP A 352 9.05 26.28 -21.83
C ASP A 352 9.14 27.47 -20.86
N GLY A 353 9.69 28.59 -21.35
CA GLY A 353 9.93 29.73 -20.47
C GLY A 353 10.68 30.89 -21.11
N PHE A 354 11.34 31.67 -20.25
CA PHE A 354 12.13 32.84 -20.62
C PHE A 354 13.55 32.73 -20.08
N ALA A 355 14.53 32.70 -20.98
CA ALA A 355 15.94 32.78 -20.62
C ALA A 355 16.38 34.22 -20.44
N LEU A 356 17.03 34.49 -19.31
CA LEU A 356 17.44 35.84 -18.93
C LEU A 356 18.64 35.83 -17.98
N ARG A 357 19.10 37.03 -17.63
CA ARG A 357 20.14 37.27 -16.63
C ARG A 357 19.51 37.47 -15.26
N ALA A 358 19.58 36.47 -14.39
CA ALA A 358 19.00 36.51 -13.04
C ALA A 358 19.55 37.67 -12.18
N GLU A 359 20.77 38.12 -12.47
CA GLU A 359 21.42 39.26 -11.81
C GLU A 359 20.72 40.61 -12.07
N ASP A 360 19.90 40.72 -13.13
CA ASP A 360 19.20 41.96 -13.46
C ASP A 360 18.13 42.31 -12.44
N LYS A 361 17.60 41.30 -11.70
CA LYS A 361 16.62 41.43 -10.61
C LYS A 361 15.48 42.40 -10.92
N ARG A 362 14.92 42.32 -12.13
CA ARG A 362 13.77 43.14 -12.55
C ARG A 362 12.45 42.41 -12.36
N SER A 363 11.40 43.19 -12.13
CA SER A 363 10.03 42.70 -12.16
C SER A 363 9.50 42.50 -13.58
N GLU A 364 10.04 43.22 -14.56
CA GLU A 364 9.61 43.19 -15.97
C GLU A 364 10.81 43.02 -16.91
N TYR A 365 10.63 42.22 -17.96
CA TYR A 365 11.62 41.98 -19.02
C TYR A 365 11.02 42.16 -20.42
N GLN A 366 11.86 42.61 -21.36
CA GLN A 366 11.52 42.69 -22.77
C GLN A 366 11.92 41.40 -23.50
N ILE A 367 10.97 40.79 -24.21
CA ILE A 367 11.21 39.62 -25.05
C ILE A 367 11.82 40.09 -26.38
N LYS A 368 13.01 39.63 -26.71
CA LYS A 368 13.72 40.00 -27.96
C LYS A 368 13.54 38.99 -29.09
N GLU A 369 13.56 37.71 -28.74
CA GLU A 369 13.55 36.63 -29.70
C GLU A 369 12.86 35.39 -29.11
N SER A 370 12.43 34.48 -29.97
CA SER A 370 11.94 33.15 -29.59
C SER A 370 12.85 32.07 -30.19
N VAL A 371 13.39 31.19 -29.34
CA VAL A 371 14.30 30.11 -29.72
C VAL A 371 13.56 28.78 -29.68
N PHE A 372 13.52 28.09 -30.82
CA PHE A 372 12.92 26.77 -30.95
C PHE A 372 13.98 25.66 -30.93
N PRO A 373 13.62 24.41 -30.61
CA PRO A 373 14.56 23.29 -30.62
C PRO A 373 15.23 23.13 -31.99
N GLY A 374 16.55 22.93 -31.99
CA GLY A 374 17.35 22.85 -33.20
C GLY A 374 17.79 24.20 -33.78
N GLN A 375 17.32 25.33 -33.25
CA GLN A 375 17.82 26.66 -33.62
C GLN A 375 18.96 27.09 -32.70
N ALA A 376 19.96 27.76 -33.28
CA ALA A 376 20.99 28.44 -32.51
C ALA A 376 20.39 29.72 -31.91
N ALA A 377 20.52 29.88 -30.60
CA ALA A 377 20.14 31.11 -29.94
C ALA A 377 21.24 32.16 -30.13
N GLN A 378 20.88 33.42 -30.38
CA GLN A 378 21.88 34.48 -30.42
C GLN A 378 22.49 34.69 -29.03
N GLU A 379 23.82 34.90 -28.96
CA GLU A 379 24.55 35.00 -27.68
C GLU A 379 24.32 36.33 -26.93
N LYS A 380 23.49 37.24 -27.45
CA LYS A 380 23.32 38.59 -26.89
C LYS A 380 22.00 38.74 -26.15
N ILE A 381 22.07 38.67 -24.82
CA ILE A 381 20.99 39.13 -23.93
C ILE A 381 21.46 40.38 -23.18
N GLY A 382 20.84 41.52 -23.50
CA GLY A 382 21.06 42.78 -22.79
C GLY A 382 20.38 42.83 -21.41
N LYS A 383 20.66 43.89 -20.65
CA LYS A 383 20.11 44.10 -19.31
C LYS A 383 18.59 44.32 -19.36
N GLY A 384 17.83 43.43 -18.73
CA GLY A 384 16.36 43.41 -18.74
C GLY A 384 15.74 42.91 -20.05
N GLU A 385 16.54 42.24 -20.86
CA GLU A 385 16.07 41.51 -22.03
C GLU A 385 15.93 40.03 -21.69
N ALA A 386 15.06 39.34 -22.39
CA ALA A 386 14.79 37.93 -22.23
C ALA A 386 14.49 37.30 -23.59
N TYR A 387 14.83 36.03 -23.72
CA TYR A 387 14.52 35.23 -24.91
C TYR A 387 13.45 34.24 -24.51
N ARG A 388 12.40 34.13 -25.32
CA ARG A 388 11.41 33.06 -25.14
C ARG A 388 12.04 31.76 -25.60
N ILE A 389 12.05 30.74 -24.77
CA ILE A 389 12.70 29.46 -25.07
C ILE A 389 11.69 28.33 -24.88
N MET A 390 11.66 27.42 -25.85
CA MET A 390 10.85 26.21 -25.79
C MET A 390 11.66 25.04 -25.22
N THR A 391 10.97 24.02 -24.72
CA THR A 391 11.55 22.78 -24.20
C THR A 391 12.47 22.16 -25.26
N GLY A 392 13.74 21.94 -24.90
CA GLY A 392 14.77 21.38 -25.78
C GLY A 392 15.56 22.39 -26.62
N ALA A 393 15.21 23.68 -26.59
CA ALA A 393 15.99 24.73 -27.26
C ALA A 393 17.29 25.06 -26.50
N ALA A 394 18.28 25.55 -27.26
CA ALA A 394 19.56 26.00 -26.72
C ALA A 394 19.35 27.29 -25.91
N VAL A 395 19.81 27.29 -24.66
CA VAL A 395 19.82 28.48 -23.81
C VAL A 395 21.01 29.35 -24.22
N PRO A 396 20.82 30.65 -24.53
CA PRO A 396 21.91 31.59 -24.81
C PRO A 396 22.97 31.58 -23.71
N ILE A 397 24.25 31.63 -24.10
CA ILE A 397 25.38 31.66 -23.16
C ILE A 397 25.28 32.85 -22.18
N ALA A 398 24.72 33.97 -22.63
CA ALA A 398 24.52 35.15 -21.80
C ALA A 398 23.39 35.01 -20.75
N ALA A 399 22.48 34.04 -20.90
CA ALA A 399 21.51 33.73 -19.85
C ALA A 399 22.16 32.82 -18.81
N ASN A 400 21.80 33.01 -17.54
CA ASN A 400 22.18 32.12 -16.45
C ASN A 400 20.98 31.47 -15.77
N CYS A 401 19.76 31.75 -16.25
CA CYS A 401 18.51 31.23 -15.72
C CYS A 401 17.42 31.14 -16.79
N VAL A 402 16.52 30.17 -16.62
CA VAL A 402 15.22 30.09 -17.30
C VAL A 402 14.10 30.25 -16.27
N ILE A 403 13.09 31.04 -16.60
CA ILE A 403 11.88 31.20 -15.77
C ILE A 403 10.71 30.51 -16.47
N GLN A 404 9.91 29.76 -15.71
CA GLN A 404 8.75 29.06 -16.23
C GLN A 404 7.75 30.05 -16.85
N LYS A 405 7.12 29.67 -17.95
CA LYS A 405 6.10 30.52 -18.57
C LYS A 405 4.89 30.73 -17.65
N GLU A 406 4.54 29.71 -16.87
CA GLU A 406 3.36 29.64 -16.00
C GLU A 406 3.40 30.65 -14.84
N VAL A 407 4.60 31.08 -14.43
CA VAL A 407 4.80 32.06 -13.34
C VAL A 407 4.98 33.49 -13.87
N CYS A 408 4.77 33.70 -15.18
CA CYS A 408 4.93 34.99 -15.84
C CYS A 408 3.58 35.52 -16.33
N GLN A 409 3.25 36.76 -15.96
CA GLN A 409 2.09 37.47 -16.50
C GLN A 409 2.50 38.22 -17.77
N HIS A 410 1.92 37.85 -18.91
CA HIS A 410 2.14 38.57 -20.16
C HIS A 410 1.48 39.96 -20.11
N ARG A 411 2.28 41.01 -20.31
CA ARG A 411 1.77 42.39 -20.43
C ARG A 411 1.40 42.70 -21.87
N ASN A 412 2.27 42.36 -22.81
CA ASN A 412 2.11 42.52 -24.25
C ASN A 412 2.90 41.41 -24.99
N ILE A 413 2.87 41.38 -26.32
CA ILE A 413 3.59 40.39 -27.15
C ILE A 413 5.09 40.35 -26.81
N ASP A 414 5.68 41.53 -26.53
CA ASP A 414 7.12 41.70 -26.34
C ASP A 414 7.53 41.92 -24.87
N ARG A 415 6.63 41.75 -23.89
CA ARG A 415 6.94 41.96 -22.46
C ARG A 415 6.20 41.01 -21.52
N PHE A 416 6.88 40.58 -20.47
CA PHE A 416 6.27 39.84 -19.37
C PHE A 416 6.72 40.38 -18.01
N GLN A 417 5.89 40.16 -17.00
CA GLN A 417 6.13 40.49 -15.60
C GLN A 417 6.16 39.21 -14.76
N LEU A 418 7.02 39.16 -13.75
CA LEU A 418 7.08 38.05 -12.80
C LEU A 418 5.97 38.17 -11.75
N GLU A 419 5.16 37.11 -11.59
CA GLU A 419 4.27 36.98 -10.43
C GLU A 419 5.10 36.54 -9.21
N HIS A 420 4.76 37.04 -8.01
CA HIS A 420 5.60 36.94 -6.81
C HIS A 420 6.18 35.53 -6.54
N GLY A 421 7.52 35.42 -6.47
CA GLY A 421 8.23 34.21 -6.02
C GLY A 421 9.52 33.92 -6.79
N ASN A 422 10.54 33.41 -6.11
CA ASN A 422 11.86 33.07 -6.67
C ASN A 422 11.82 31.79 -7.55
N ALA A 423 11.12 31.81 -8.68
CA ALA A 423 11.05 30.68 -9.63
C ALA A 423 12.17 30.74 -10.69
N PHE A 424 13.42 30.93 -10.24
CA PHE A 424 14.60 30.97 -11.10
C PHE A 424 15.20 29.55 -11.23
N PHE A 425 15.20 29.00 -12.44
CA PHE A 425 15.92 27.75 -12.76
C PHE A 425 17.30 28.09 -13.31
N TYR A 426 18.31 28.06 -12.45
CA TYR A 426 19.68 28.38 -12.82
C TYR A 426 20.31 27.29 -13.69
N ILE A 427 21.10 27.72 -14.67
CA ILE A 427 21.84 26.81 -15.54
C ILE A 427 22.78 25.93 -14.68
N GLY A 428 22.76 24.63 -14.95
CA GLY A 428 23.53 23.64 -14.19
C GLY A 428 22.84 23.17 -12.89
N GLN A 429 21.63 23.64 -12.59
CA GLN A 429 20.78 23.08 -11.54
C GLN A 429 19.76 22.11 -12.12
N SER A 430 19.86 20.84 -11.75
CA SER A 430 18.76 19.89 -11.96
C SER A 430 17.90 19.85 -10.70
N HIS A 431 16.63 20.22 -10.81
CA HIS A 431 15.63 19.98 -9.77
C HIS A 431 14.95 18.63 -10.05
N MET A 432 15.55 17.56 -9.54
CA MET A 432 14.89 16.26 -9.41
C MET A 432 14.69 15.98 -7.93
N LEU A 433 13.47 15.58 -7.54
CA LEU A 433 13.17 15.03 -6.20
C LEU A 433 13.56 15.95 -5.02
N GLY A 434 13.34 17.27 -5.16
CA GLY A 434 13.57 18.22 -4.06
C GLY A 434 15.04 18.47 -3.69
N ARG A 435 16.00 18.06 -4.53
CA ARG A 435 17.43 18.39 -4.39
C ARG A 435 17.93 19.22 -5.56
N THR A 436 18.75 20.22 -5.27
CA THR A 436 19.45 21.04 -6.27
C THR A 436 20.82 20.44 -6.54
N TYR A 437 21.02 19.85 -7.71
CA TYR A 437 22.33 19.36 -8.14
C TYR A 437 23.04 20.45 -8.94
N ASN A 438 24.09 21.08 -8.38
CA ASN A 438 24.95 22.02 -9.11
C ASN A 438 26.01 21.23 -9.90
N TYR A 439 25.77 20.99 -11.18
CA TYR A 439 26.73 20.29 -12.05
C TYR A 439 27.94 21.16 -12.45
N SER A 440 27.91 22.47 -12.19
CA SER A 440 29.01 23.38 -12.57
C SER A 440 30.24 23.33 -11.65
N THR A 441 30.12 22.80 -10.42
CA THR A 441 31.25 22.74 -9.46
C THR A 441 31.99 21.39 -9.49
N ALA A 442 31.26 20.29 -9.66
CA ALA A 442 31.86 18.95 -9.69
C ALA A 442 32.79 18.75 -10.90
N TYR A 443 32.44 19.31 -12.07
CA TYR A 443 33.23 19.19 -13.30
C TYR A 443 34.55 19.99 -13.23
N ARG A 444 34.56 21.18 -12.62
CA ARG A 444 35.78 21.98 -12.45
C ARG A 444 36.72 21.43 -11.38
N GLN A 445 36.19 20.85 -10.29
CA GLN A 445 37.02 20.21 -9.26
C GLN A 445 37.67 18.91 -9.75
N LEU A 446 36.98 18.13 -10.61
CA LEU A 446 37.56 16.93 -11.22
C LEU A 446 38.67 17.23 -12.25
N LEU A 447 38.56 18.33 -12.99
CA LEU A 447 39.61 18.76 -13.92
C LEU A 447 40.83 19.36 -13.20
N HIS A 448 40.66 20.04 -12.07
CA HIS A 448 41.78 20.59 -11.29
C HIS A 448 42.61 19.51 -10.57
N ASN A 449 42.02 18.37 -10.24
CA ASN A 449 42.70 17.24 -9.59
C ASN A 449 43.40 16.29 -10.60
N ARG A 450 43.47 16.67 -11.88
CA ARG A 450 44.23 15.96 -12.93
C ARG A 450 45.25 16.87 -13.63
N GLN A 451 45.94 17.71 -12.87
CA GLN A 451 47.24 18.29 -13.27
C GLN A 451 48.35 17.75 -12.37
#